data_AF-A0A952FNT6-F1
#
_entry.id   AF-A0A952FNT6-F1
#
_cell.length_a   1.000
_cell.length_b   1.000
_cell.length_c   1.000
_cell.angle_alpha   90.00
_cell.angle_beta   90.00
_cell.angle_gamma   90.00
#
_symmetry.space_group_name_H-M   'P 1'
#
loop_
_entity.id
_entity.type
_entity.pdbx_description
1 polymer ?
#
loop_
_entity_poly.entity_id
_entity_poly.type
_entity_poly.pdbx_seq_one_letter_code
_entity_poly.pdbx_strand_id
1 'polypeptide(L)'
;PMSQETAMLVKDFAPDEVILLPLYPQFSTTTTASSLRVWRDACKIARLDVPTRAVCCYPTDTRFIAAMAAGLRAAHEEAARHGRPRVLFSAHGLPEKIVKAGDPYQWQCERTAAALAEASGIADLDWVSTYQSRVGRLKWIEPSTEAVIHQAAHAKRPIVVVPIAFVSEHSETLVELDIEYRKLADESGAPCYLRVPTVGADEGFIAGLADLVRAGHRRGTACEAGDGGRICPAAFSGCPSKAA
;
A
#
# COMPACT_ATOMS: atom_id res chain seq x y z
N PRO A 1 18.58 -6.47 -7.83
CA PRO A 1 18.53 -7.55 -8.85
C PRO A 1 17.27 -7.41 -9.71
N MET A 2 17.39 -7.58 -11.02
CA MET A 2 16.24 -7.58 -11.93
C MET A 2 15.59 -8.97 -11.99
N SER A 3 14.33 -9.08 -12.40
CA SER A 3 13.63 -10.39 -12.42
C SER A 3 14.32 -11.46 -13.26
N GLN A 4 14.99 -11.09 -14.36
CA GLN A 4 15.76 -12.02 -15.20
C GLN A 4 16.96 -12.62 -14.45
N GLU A 5 17.72 -11.76 -13.76
CA GLU A 5 18.84 -12.17 -12.91
C GLU A 5 18.35 -13.06 -11.77
N THR A 6 17.28 -12.64 -11.08
CA THR A 6 16.67 -13.43 -10.00
C THR A 6 16.19 -14.79 -10.49
N ALA A 7 15.59 -14.89 -11.69
CA ALA A 7 15.13 -16.17 -12.23
C ALA A 7 16.30 -17.14 -12.50
N MET A 8 17.47 -16.63 -12.91
CA MET A 8 18.67 -17.45 -13.05
C MET A 8 19.17 -17.94 -11.68
N LEU A 9 19.23 -17.07 -10.68
CA LEU A 9 19.63 -17.45 -9.31
C LEU A 9 18.67 -18.49 -8.70
N VAL A 10 17.36 -18.34 -8.92
CA VAL A 10 16.35 -19.31 -8.47
C VAL A 10 16.52 -20.64 -9.19
N LYS A 11 16.83 -20.63 -10.50
CA LYS A 11 17.12 -21.85 -11.24
C LYS A 11 18.33 -22.59 -10.69
N ASP A 12 19.41 -21.86 -10.38
CA ASP A 12 20.63 -22.45 -9.83
C ASP A 12 20.42 -22.99 -8.41
N PHE A 13 19.52 -22.39 -7.63
CA PHE A 13 19.11 -22.88 -6.32
C PHE A 13 18.28 -24.18 -6.37
N ALA A 14 17.58 -24.42 -7.50
CA ALA A 14 16.73 -25.60 -7.74
C ALA A 14 15.68 -25.88 -6.63
N PRO A 15 14.78 -24.93 -6.31
CA PRO A 15 13.75 -25.14 -5.30
C PRO A 15 12.64 -26.08 -5.77
N ASP A 16 12.00 -26.75 -4.81
CA ASP A 16 10.78 -27.54 -5.06
C ASP A 16 9.56 -26.64 -5.40
N GLU A 17 9.54 -25.41 -4.87
CA GLU A 17 8.43 -24.45 -5.05
C GLU A 17 8.94 -22.99 -4.98
N VAL A 18 8.27 -22.10 -5.72
CA VAL A 18 8.44 -20.65 -5.63
C VAL A 18 7.14 -20.00 -5.15
N ILE A 19 7.25 -19.13 -4.13
CA ILE A 19 6.14 -18.28 -3.66
C ILE A 19 6.49 -16.82 -3.92
N LEU A 20 5.68 -16.16 -4.74
CA LEU A 20 5.78 -14.74 -5.04
C LEU A 20 4.99 -13.94 -3.99
N LEU A 21 5.69 -13.15 -3.19
CA LEU A 21 5.12 -12.25 -2.21
C LEU A 21 5.39 -10.80 -2.64
N PRO A 22 4.38 -10.02 -3.04
CA PRO A 22 4.57 -8.61 -3.36
C PRO A 22 4.90 -7.83 -2.09
N LEU A 23 5.63 -6.73 -2.23
CA LEU A 23 5.79 -5.72 -1.17
C LEU A 23 4.79 -4.56 -1.32
N TYR A 24 3.77 -4.75 -2.17
CA TYR A 24 2.60 -3.90 -2.29
C TYR A 24 1.45 -4.58 -1.53
N PRO A 25 1.00 -4.04 -0.38
CA PRO A 25 -0.14 -4.61 0.33
C PRO A 25 -1.40 -4.59 -0.53
N GLN A 26 -1.59 -3.52 -1.30
CA GLN A 26 -2.72 -3.37 -2.22
C GLN A 26 -2.32 -3.79 -3.65
N PHE A 27 -3.15 -4.61 -4.28
CA PHE A 27 -2.98 -5.00 -5.67
C PHE A 27 -3.32 -3.84 -6.61
N SER A 28 -2.48 -3.65 -7.63
CA SER A 28 -2.78 -2.87 -8.83
C SER A 28 -2.34 -3.62 -10.08
N THR A 29 -3.04 -3.38 -11.19
CA THR A 29 -2.64 -3.83 -12.53
C THR A 29 -1.32 -3.19 -12.98
N THR A 30 -0.95 -2.04 -12.42
CA THR A 30 0.28 -1.31 -12.74
C THR A 30 1.49 -1.73 -11.90
N THR A 31 1.27 -2.39 -10.75
CA THR A 31 2.34 -2.86 -9.85
C THR A 31 2.39 -4.38 -9.82
N THR A 32 1.69 -5.03 -8.89
CA THR A 32 1.74 -6.48 -8.67
C THR A 32 1.47 -7.27 -9.95
N ALA A 33 0.44 -6.91 -10.74
CA ALA A 33 0.17 -7.64 -11.98
C ALA A 33 1.31 -7.53 -13.00
N SER A 34 1.95 -6.36 -13.07
CA SER A 34 3.11 -6.10 -13.91
C SER A 34 4.30 -6.95 -13.44
N SER A 35 4.61 -6.94 -12.15
CA SER A 35 5.69 -7.76 -11.56
C SER A 35 5.48 -9.25 -11.79
N LEU A 36 4.25 -9.75 -11.61
CA LEU A 36 3.92 -11.16 -11.87
C LEU A 36 4.09 -11.52 -13.36
N ARG A 37 3.78 -10.61 -14.29
CA ARG A 37 4.02 -10.81 -15.72
C ARG A 37 5.51 -10.87 -16.03
N VAL A 38 6.28 -9.91 -15.52
CA VAL A 38 7.74 -9.84 -15.72
C VAL A 38 8.42 -11.08 -15.16
N TRP A 39 8.01 -11.58 -13.99
CA TRP A 39 8.51 -12.84 -13.45
C TRP A 39 8.24 -14.03 -14.38
N ARG A 40 7.01 -14.17 -14.90
CA ARG A 40 6.67 -15.25 -15.84
C ARG A 40 7.52 -15.19 -17.11
N ASP A 41 7.76 -14.00 -17.64
CA ASP A 41 8.59 -13.84 -18.83
C ASP A 41 10.08 -14.13 -18.54
N ALA A 42 10.57 -13.74 -17.36
CA ALA A 42 11.91 -14.12 -16.89
C ALA A 42 12.07 -15.65 -16.75
N CYS A 43 11.06 -16.35 -16.21
CA CYS A 43 11.09 -17.81 -16.11
C CYS A 43 11.17 -18.48 -17.49
N LYS A 44 10.42 -17.98 -18.49
CA LYS A 44 10.50 -18.50 -19.87
C LYS A 44 11.90 -18.35 -20.45
N ILE A 45 12.55 -17.20 -20.24
CA ILE A 45 13.91 -16.92 -20.72
C ILE A 45 14.92 -17.84 -20.03
N ALA A 46 14.83 -17.96 -18.70
CA ALA A 46 15.70 -18.82 -17.90
C ALA A 46 15.45 -20.33 -18.13
N ARG A 47 14.33 -20.70 -18.76
CA ARG A 47 13.79 -22.07 -18.80
C ARG A 47 13.64 -22.64 -17.38
N LEU A 48 13.08 -21.83 -16.48
CA LEU A 48 12.74 -22.21 -15.12
C LEU A 48 11.29 -22.74 -15.11
N ASP A 49 11.15 -24.02 -14.80
CA ASP A 49 9.85 -24.71 -14.71
C ASP A 49 9.70 -25.31 -13.31
N VAL A 50 9.26 -24.50 -12.36
CA VAL A 50 9.06 -24.86 -10.94
C VAL A 50 7.65 -24.43 -10.54
N PRO A 51 6.92 -25.24 -9.76
CA PRO A 51 5.63 -24.86 -9.18
C PRO A 51 5.71 -23.46 -8.56
N THR A 52 4.94 -22.52 -9.11
CA THR A 52 4.97 -21.12 -8.70
C THR A 52 3.59 -20.67 -8.24
N ARG A 53 3.53 -20.07 -7.05
CA ARG A 53 2.32 -19.48 -6.46
C ARG A 53 2.53 -18.00 -6.19
N ALA A 54 1.43 -17.27 -6.02
CA ALA A 54 1.48 -15.86 -5.66
C ALA A 54 0.46 -15.50 -4.57
N VAL A 55 0.91 -14.73 -3.58
CA VAL A 55 0.01 -13.88 -2.81
C VAL A 55 -0.20 -12.62 -3.64
N CYS A 56 -1.44 -12.25 -3.97
CA CYS A 56 -1.69 -11.10 -4.84
C CYS A 56 -1.81 -9.77 -4.10
N CYS A 57 -2.30 -9.80 -2.87
CA CYS A 57 -2.48 -8.64 -2.00
C CYS A 57 -2.74 -9.08 -0.56
N TYR A 58 -2.57 -8.14 0.37
CA TYR A 58 -2.77 -8.30 1.80
C TYR A 58 -3.13 -6.95 2.46
N PRO A 59 -4.12 -6.19 1.91
CA PRO A 59 -4.34 -4.78 2.29
C PRO A 59 -4.77 -4.59 3.75
N THR A 60 -5.32 -5.63 4.37
CA THR A 60 -5.79 -5.64 5.76
C THR A 60 -5.13 -6.75 6.57
N ASP A 61 -3.89 -7.13 6.24
CA ASP A 61 -3.13 -8.06 7.09
C ASP A 61 -3.03 -7.51 8.51
N THR A 62 -3.39 -8.34 9.48
CA THR A 62 -3.55 -7.91 10.88
C THR A 62 -2.26 -7.36 11.49
N ARG A 63 -1.10 -7.91 11.11
CA ARG A 63 0.21 -7.49 11.64
C ARG A 63 0.69 -6.21 10.96
N PHE A 64 0.49 -6.10 9.64
CA PHE A 64 0.71 -4.84 8.90
C PHE A 64 -0.13 -3.69 9.47
N ILE A 65 -1.43 -3.91 9.67
CA ILE A 65 -2.34 -2.92 10.24
C ILE A 65 -1.93 -2.55 11.66
N ALA A 66 -1.60 -3.53 12.51
CA ALA A 66 -1.19 -3.28 13.88
C ALA A 66 0.09 -2.42 13.97
N ALA A 67 1.10 -2.71 13.15
CA ALA A 67 2.36 -1.97 13.12
C ALA A 67 2.14 -0.51 12.67
N MET A 68 1.41 -0.30 11.57
CA MET A 68 1.09 1.04 11.08
C MET A 68 0.19 1.82 12.06
N ALA A 69 -0.76 1.16 12.72
CA ALA A 69 -1.64 1.79 13.71
C ALA A 69 -0.86 2.29 14.95
N ALA A 70 0.24 1.62 15.33
CA ALA A 70 1.11 2.09 16.40
C ALA A 70 1.79 3.43 16.04
N GLY A 71 2.31 3.55 14.81
CA GLY A 71 2.87 4.80 14.31
C GLY A 71 1.83 5.91 14.22
N LEU A 72 0.61 5.59 13.75
CA LEU A 72 -0.50 6.54 13.71
C LEU A 72 -0.87 7.05 15.11
N ARG A 73 -0.99 6.18 16.12
CA ARG A 73 -1.28 6.60 17.50
C ARG A 73 -0.26 7.61 18.02
N ALA A 74 1.03 7.31 17.87
CA ALA A 74 2.11 8.17 18.34
C ALA A 74 2.10 9.55 17.62
N ALA A 75 1.97 9.56 16.30
CA ALA A 75 1.92 10.81 15.54
C ALA A 75 0.64 11.62 15.83
N HIS A 76 -0.49 10.96 16.00
CA HIS A 76 -1.74 11.62 16.35
C HIS A 76 -1.68 12.25 17.74
N GLU A 77 -1.13 11.55 18.74
CA GLU A 77 -0.95 12.09 20.09
C GLU A 77 -0.10 13.37 20.09
N GLU A 78 1.00 13.38 19.33
CA GLU A 78 1.84 14.56 19.19
C GLU A 78 1.09 15.70 18.48
N ALA A 79 0.47 15.43 17.33
CA ALA A 79 -0.30 16.44 16.59
C ALA A 79 -1.47 17.01 17.41
N ALA A 80 -2.08 16.21 18.29
CA ALA A 80 -3.20 16.61 19.13
C ALA A 80 -2.85 17.74 20.10
N ARG A 81 -1.56 17.93 20.43
CA ARG A 81 -1.07 19.07 21.23
C ARG A 81 -1.25 20.40 20.52
N HIS A 82 -1.46 20.39 19.20
CA HIS A 82 -1.62 21.57 18.35
C HIS A 82 -3.08 21.79 17.88
N GLY A 83 -4.04 21.00 18.39
CA GLY A 83 -5.45 21.05 17.98
C GLY A 83 -5.97 19.69 17.50
N ARG A 84 -7.20 19.61 16.98
CA ARG A 84 -7.78 18.34 16.51
C ARG A 84 -7.13 17.92 15.17
N PRO A 85 -6.31 16.86 15.11
CA PRO A 85 -5.61 16.50 13.88
C PRO A 85 -6.57 16.03 12.79
N ARG A 86 -6.23 16.31 11.53
CA ARG A 86 -6.80 15.66 10.35
C ARG A 86 -5.78 14.63 9.86
N VAL A 87 -6.17 13.36 9.80
CA VAL A 87 -5.34 12.26 9.31
C VAL A 87 -5.56 12.05 7.82
N LEU A 88 -4.47 12.06 7.04
CA LEU A 88 -4.48 11.79 5.60
C LEU A 88 -3.85 10.42 5.39
N PHE A 89 -4.67 9.42 5.07
CA PHE A 89 -4.16 8.12 4.61
C PHE A 89 -3.77 8.27 3.13
N SER A 90 -2.50 8.58 2.90
CA SER A 90 -1.96 8.90 1.57
C SER A 90 -1.51 7.64 0.84
N ALA A 91 -2.05 7.45 -0.37
CA ALA A 91 -1.66 6.41 -1.31
C ALA A 91 -1.21 7.06 -2.62
N HIS A 92 -0.39 6.37 -3.42
CA HIS A 92 -0.04 6.86 -4.76
C HIS A 92 -1.29 6.97 -5.62
N GLY A 93 -1.46 8.08 -6.36
CA GLY A 93 -2.62 8.23 -7.25
C GLY A 93 -2.61 7.23 -8.41
N LEU A 94 -3.77 6.97 -8.99
CA LEU A 94 -3.88 6.32 -10.31
C LEU A 94 -4.74 7.18 -11.25
N PRO A 95 -4.47 7.15 -12.56
CA PRO A 95 -5.40 7.70 -13.54
C PRO A 95 -6.78 7.04 -13.40
N GLU A 96 -7.85 7.83 -13.38
CA GLU A 96 -9.22 7.32 -13.18
C GLU A 96 -9.60 6.25 -14.20
N LYS A 97 -9.07 6.35 -15.42
CA LYS A 97 -9.30 5.36 -16.49
C LYS A 97 -8.85 3.95 -16.10
N ILE A 98 -7.81 3.81 -15.27
CA ILE A 98 -7.30 2.52 -14.80
C ILE A 98 -8.28 1.93 -13.79
N VAL A 99 -8.74 2.72 -12.82
CA VAL A 99 -9.75 2.30 -11.84
C VAL A 99 -11.06 1.92 -12.53
N LYS A 100 -11.54 2.75 -13.47
CA LYS A 100 -12.74 2.47 -14.29
C LYS A 100 -12.61 1.22 -15.16
N ALA A 101 -11.38 0.83 -15.51
CA ALA A 101 -11.12 -0.42 -16.24
C ALA A 101 -11.14 -1.66 -15.34
N GLY A 102 -11.44 -1.52 -14.04
CA GLY A 102 -11.63 -2.63 -13.11
C GLY A 102 -10.46 -2.89 -12.17
N ASP A 103 -9.52 -1.96 -12.05
CA ASP A 103 -8.42 -2.06 -11.08
C ASP A 103 -8.93 -1.89 -9.63
N PRO A 104 -8.64 -2.85 -8.71
CA PRO A 104 -9.15 -2.81 -7.34
C PRO A 104 -8.33 -1.91 -6.40
N TYR A 105 -7.22 -1.31 -6.85
CA TYR A 105 -6.26 -0.61 -5.99
C TYR A 105 -6.90 0.43 -5.08
N GLN A 106 -7.70 1.34 -5.66
CA GLN A 106 -8.34 2.42 -4.91
C GLN A 106 -9.18 1.85 -3.75
N TRP A 107 -10.02 0.85 -4.05
CA TRP A 107 -10.87 0.19 -3.07
C TRP A 107 -10.05 -0.51 -1.97
N GLN A 108 -8.93 -1.14 -2.33
CA GLN A 108 -8.04 -1.78 -1.34
C GLN A 108 -7.31 -0.75 -0.46
N CYS A 109 -6.91 0.40 -0.99
CA CYS A 109 -6.36 1.50 -0.20
C CYS A 109 -7.39 2.04 0.80
N GLU A 110 -8.63 2.25 0.36
CA GLU A 110 -9.73 2.69 1.24
C GLU A 110 -10.07 1.66 2.32
N ARG A 111 -9.96 0.36 2.01
CA ARG A 111 -10.08 -0.73 3.00
C ARG A 111 -8.94 -0.69 4.02
N THR A 112 -7.72 -0.44 3.57
CA THR A 112 -6.53 -0.28 4.44
C THR A 112 -6.72 0.91 5.39
N ALA A 113 -7.13 2.07 4.87
CA ALA A 113 -7.41 3.27 5.64
C ALA A 113 -8.48 3.02 6.73
N ALA A 114 -9.59 2.36 6.37
CA ALA A 114 -10.64 2.01 7.32
C ALA A 114 -10.13 1.06 8.43
N ALA A 115 -9.36 0.03 8.07
CA ALA A 115 -8.79 -0.90 9.03
C ALA A 115 -7.77 -0.23 9.97
N LEU A 116 -6.97 0.71 9.46
CA LEU A 116 -6.05 1.50 10.28
C LEU A 116 -6.79 2.44 11.23
N ALA A 117 -7.84 3.12 10.75
CA ALA A 117 -8.66 3.98 11.58
C ALA A 117 -9.28 3.19 12.75
N GLU A 118 -9.83 2.01 12.47
CA GLU A 118 -10.37 1.11 13.49
C GLU A 118 -9.30 0.61 14.47
N ALA A 119 -8.20 0.05 13.95
CA ALA A 119 -7.11 -0.50 14.76
C ALA A 119 -6.33 0.56 15.57
N SER A 120 -6.45 1.84 15.20
CA SER A 120 -5.85 2.93 15.96
C SER A 120 -6.50 3.07 17.35
N GLY A 121 -7.77 2.71 17.51
CA GLY A 121 -8.53 2.89 18.74
C GLY A 121 -8.79 4.36 19.12
N ILE A 122 -8.56 5.31 18.21
CA ILE A 122 -8.77 6.74 18.45
C ILE A 122 -10.25 7.07 18.22
N ALA A 123 -10.94 7.48 19.29
CA ALA A 123 -12.34 7.89 19.21
C ALA A 123 -12.51 9.13 18.31
N ASP A 124 -13.57 9.12 17.49
CA ASP A 124 -13.92 10.22 16.56
C ASP A 124 -12.76 10.71 15.68
N LEU A 125 -11.89 9.76 15.28
CA LEU A 125 -10.75 10.02 14.42
C LEU A 125 -11.22 10.74 13.15
N ASP A 126 -10.68 11.93 12.92
CA ASP A 126 -10.99 12.69 11.71
C ASP A 126 -9.97 12.35 10.62
N TRP A 127 -10.37 11.51 9.68
CA TRP A 127 -9.48 11.00 8.64
C TRP A 127 -10.10 11.08 7.24
N VAL A 128 -9.25 10.98 6.22
CA VAL A 128 -9.64 10.88 4.82
C VAL A 128 -8.58 10.13 4.02
N SER A 129 -8.99 9.31 3.05
CA SER A 129 -8.08 8.72 2.07
C SER A 129 -7.69 9.77 1.02
N THR A 130 -6.41 9.90 0.73
CA THR A 130 -5.90 10.88 -0.24
C THR A 130 -4.92 10.25 -1.23
N TYR A 131 -4.74 10.90 -2.37
CA TYR A 131 -3.96 10.37 -3.47
C TYR A 131 -2.87 11.36 -3.92
N GLN A 132 -1.60 10.97 -3.76
CA GLN A 132 -0.40 11.77 -4.05
C GLN A 132 0.19 11.50 -5.46
N SER A 133 1.29 12.20 -5.81
CA SER A 133 2.13 11.94 -6.98
C SER A 133 1.40 11.93 -8.34
N ARG A 134 0.51 12.89 -8.59
CA ARG A 134 -0.18 13.01 -9.87
C ARG A 134 0.75 13.60 -10.94
N VAL A 135 0.82 12.95 -12.10
CA VAL A 135 1.72 13.37 -13.18
C VAL A 135 0.95 13.60 -14.48
N GLY A 136 1.25 14.70 -15.15
CA GLY A 136 0.70 15.01 -16.47
C GLY A 136 -0.78 15.42 -16.45
N ARG A 137 -1.40 15.42 -17.64
CA ARG A 137 -2.74 16.01 -17.88
C ARG A 137 -3.93 15.06 -17.72
N LEU A 138 -3.68 13.82 -17.30
CA LEU A 138 -4.75 12.84 -17.12
C LEU A 138 -5.63 13.22 -15.92
N LYS A 139 -6.87 12.73 -15.90
CA LYS A 139 -7.71 12.79 -14.70
C LYS A 139 -7.28 11.68 -13.74
N TRP A 140 -7.01 12.06 -12.49
CA TRP A 140 -6.56 11.16 -11.42
C TRP A 140 -7.64 10.99 -10.37
N ILE A 141 -7.56 9.90 -9.59
CA ILE A 141 -8.44 9.67 -8.45
C ILE A 141 -8.27 10.75 -7.38
N GLU A 142 -9.38 11.12 -6.74
CA GLU A 142 -9.53 12.25 -5.82
C GLU A 142 -9.95 11.77 -4.42
N PRO A 143 -9.70 12.56 -3.35
CA PRO A 143 -9.06 13.89 -3.36
C PRO A 143 -7.51 13.83 -3.43
N SER A 144 -6.85 14.88 -3.92
CA SER A 144 -5.38 14.95 -3.85
C SER A 144 -4.93 15.18 -2.42
N THR A 145 -3.78 14.59 -2.07
CA THR A 145 -3.12 14.89 -0.80
C THR A 145 -2.85 16.40 -0.66
N GLU A 146 -2.40 17.06 -1.73
CA GLU A 146 -2.23 18.53 -1.81
C GLU A 146 -3.50 19.32 -1.47
N ALA A 147 -4.64 18.99 -2.10
CA ALA A 147 -5.90 19.71 -1.86
C ALA A 147 -6.38 19.56 -0.41
N VAL A 148 -6.22 18.36 0.17
CA VAL A 148 -6.61 18.12 1.57
C VAL A 148 -5.65 18.82 2.53
N ILE A 149 -4.36 18.93 2.22
CA ILE A 149 -3.41 19.72 3.00
C ILE A 149 -3.86 21.19 3.07
N HIS A 150 -4.19 21.81 1.94
CA HIS A 150 -4.70 23.18 1.92
C HIS A 150 -5.99 23.34 2.73
N GLN A 151 -6.94 22.41 2.59
CA GLN A 151 -8.20 22.43 3.34
C GLN A 151 -7.97 22.34 4.86
N ALA A 152 -7.11 21.42 5.29
CA ALA A 152 -6.79 21.22 6.70
C ALA A 152 -6.04 22.43 7.29
N ALA A 153 -5.07 22.98 6.55
CA ALA A 153 -4.31 24.16 6.94
C ALA A 153 -5.19 25.41 7.05
N HIS A 154 -6.09 25.64 6.08
CA HIS A 154 -7.07 26.73 6.13
C HIS A 154 -8.02 26.59 7.33
N ALA A 155 -8.43 25.37 7.65
CA ALA A 155 -9.23 25.06 8.84
C ALA A 155 -8.42 25.06 10.16
N LYS A 156 -7.14 25.43 10.13
CA LYS A 156 -6.22 25.45 11.29
C LYS A 156 -6.17 24.12 12.03
N ARG A 157 -6.11 23.02 11.27
CA ARG A 157 -6.00 21.67 11.82
C ARG A 157 -4.58 21.14 11.66
N PRO A 158 -3.98 20.55 12.72
CA PRO A 158 -2.77 19.74 12.60
C PRO A 158 -2.97 18.64 11.56
N ILE A 159 -1.92 18.28 10.85
CA ILE A 159 -1.96 17.29 9.77
C ILE A 159 -1.09 16.10 10.17
N VAL A 160 -1.64 14.89 10.08
CA VAL A 160 -0.90 13.64 10.19
C VAL A 160 -1.03 12.88 8.88
N VAL A 161 0.06 12.72 8.15
CA VAL A 161 0.09 11.96 6.90
C VAL A 161 0.58 10.55 7.16
N VAL A 162 -0.17 9.55 6.69
CA VAL A 162 0.13 8.12 6.84
C VAL A 162 0.32 7.51 5.45
N PRO A 163 1.54 7.11 5.05
CA PRO A 163 1.76 6.43 3.77
C PRO A 163 1.27 4.98 3.85
N ILE A 164 0.11 4.69 3.25
CA ILE A 164 -0.57 3.39 3.41
C ILE A 164 -0.29 2.38 2.28
N ALA A 165 0.32 2.83 1.18
CA ALA A 165 0.51 2.02 -0.03
C ALA A 165 1.94 1.52 -0.24
N PHE A 166 2.84 1.78 0.71
CA PHE A 166 4.24 1.40 0.65
C PHE A 166 4.74 0.90 2.01
N VAL A 167 5.64 -0.08 1.97
CA VAL A 167 6.16 -0.74 3.18
C VAL A 167 7.59 -0.32 3.53
N SER A 168 8.25 0.43 2.65
CA SER A 168 9.61 0.95 2.84
C SER A 168 9.63 2.43 2.48
N GLU A 169 10.60 3.16 3.00
CA GLU A 169 10.84 4.54 2.59
C GLU A 169 11.37 4.62 1.15
N HIS A 170 10.96 5.65 0.41
CA HIS A 170 11.45 5.95 -0.95
C HIS A 170 11.26 7.44 -1.24
N SER A 171 11.48 7.86 -2.50
CA SER A 171 11.41 9.28 -2.89
C SER A 171 10.06 9.93 -2.57
N GLU A 172 8.94 9.22 -2.71
CA GLU A 172 7.62 9.81 -2.45
C GLU A 172 7.38 10.01 -0.95
N THR A 173 8.01 9.24 -0.06
CA THR A 173 7.89 9.48 1.38
C THR A 173 8.91 10.51 1.88
N LEU A 174 10.18 10.35 1.52
CA LEU A 174 11.28 11.18 2.03
C LEU A 174 11.41 12.54 1.34
N VAL A 175 10.91 12.69 0.11
CA VAL A 175 10.95 13.95 -0.63
C VAL A 175 9.55 14.55 -0.73
N GLU A 176 8.61 13.85 -1.38
CA GLU A 176 7.27 14.42 -1.59
C GLU A 176 6.54 14.65 -0.26
N LEU A 177 6.45 13.64 0.63
CA LEU A 177 5.77 13.84 1.93
C LEU A 177 6.56 14.68 2.94
N ASP A 178 7.86 14.41 3.12
CA ASP A 178 8.66 15.04 4.19
C ASP A 178 9.17 16.44 3.84
N ILE A 179 9.36 16.75 2.56
CA ILE A 179 9.89 18.05 2.10
C ILE A 179 8.80 18.85 1.40
N GLU A 180 8.23 18.34 0.30
CA GLU A 180 7.33 19.12 -0.55
C GLU A 180 5.99 19.40 0.15
N TYR A 181 5.34 18.38 0.68
CA TYR A 181 4.05 18.52 1.37
C TYR A 181 4.18 19.11 2.77
N ARG A 182 5.31 18.90 3.46
CA ARG A 182 5.62 19.65 4.69
C ARG A 182 5.71 21.13 4.40
N LYS A 183 6.51 21.51 3.39
CA LYS A 183 6.62 22.91 2.96
C LYS A 183 5.26 23.50 2.58
N LEU A 184 4.46 22.75 1.82
CA LEU A 184 3.10 23.14 1.46
C LEU A 184 2.21 23.40 2.68
N ALA A 185 2.26 22.50 3.68
CA ALA A 185 1.49 22.64 4.91
C ALA A 185 1.93 23.87 5.71
N ASP A 186 3.25 24.09 5.82
CA ASP A 186 3.83 25.24 6.52
C ASP A 186 3.47 26.56 5.82
N GLU A 187 3.62 26.64 4.49
CA GLU A 187 3.26 27.82 3.68
C GLU A 187 1.74 28.08 3.70
N SER A 188 0.92 27.03 3.83
CA SER A 188 -0.53 27.14 4.00
C SER A 188 -0.95 27.49 5.45
N GLY A 189 0.00 27.53 6.38
CA GLY A 189 -0.22 27.90 7.78
C GLY A 189 -0.89 26.81 8.62
N ALA A 190 -0.56 25.53 8.37
CA ALA A 190 -0.94 24.42 9.23
C ALA A 190 -0.27 24.56 10.61
N PRO A 191 -0.97 24.30 11.74
CA PRO A 191 -0.36 24.39 13.07
C PRO A 191 0.75 23.37 13.36
N CYS A 192 0.70 22.22 12.69
CA CYS A 192 1.63 21.11 12.83
C CYS A 192 1.47 20.17 11.63
N TYR A 193 2.58 19.57 11.17
CA TYR A 193 2.60 18.54 10.13
C TYR A 193 3.53 17.40 10.56
N LEU A 194 2.98 16.20 10.67
CA LEU A 194 3.71 14.97 10.99
C LEU A 194 3.45 13.91 9.93
N ARG A 195 4.50 13.15 9.60
CA ARG A 195 4.39 11.96 8.76
C ARG A 195 4.66 10.73 9.61
N VAL A 196 3.81 9.71 9.47
CA VAL A 196 4.06 8.38 10.05
C VAL A 196 5.11 7.67 9.19
N PRO A 197 6.17 7.08 9.78
CA PRO A 197 7.09 6.22 9.06
C PRO A 197 6.37 5.06 8.36
N THR A 198 6.91 4.60 7.24
CA THR A 198 6.50 3.30 6.68
C THR A 198 6.83 2.18 7.66
N VAL A 199 6.17 1.03 7.50
CA VAL A 199 6.32 -0.10 8.42
C VAL A 199 7.76 -0.64 8.47
N GLY A 200 8.53 -0.50 7.39
CA GLY A 200 9.95 -0.77 7.33
C GLY A 200 10.31 -2.18 7.81
N ALA A 201 11.22 -2.26 8.78
CA ALA A 201 11.71 -3.50 9.36
C ALA A 201 11.02 -3.87 10.68
N ASP A 202 9.77 -3.43 10.89
CA ASP A 202 8.98 -3.85 12.06
C ASP A 202 8.89 -5.38 12.15
N GLU A 203 9.20 -5.92 13.33
CA GLU A 203 9.25 -7.37 13.56
C GLU A 203 7.88 -8.02 13.36
N GLY A 204 6.80 -7.33 13.77
CA GLY A 204 5.44 -7.79 13.60
C GLY A 204 5.06 -7.91 12.13
N PHE A 205 5.38 -6.88 11.34
CA PHE A 205 5.16 -6.90 9.90
C PHE A 205 5.97 -8.00 9.19
N ILE A 206 7.26 -8.15 9.50
CA ILE A 206 8.09 -9.22 8.94
C ILE A 206 7.50 -10.61 9.29
N ALA A 207 7.03 -10.79 10.52
CA ALA A 207 6.34 -12.01 10.91
C ALA A 207 5.04 -12.22 10.10
N GLY A 208 4.30 -11.16 9.77
CA GLY A 208 3.13 -11.21 8.90
C GLY A 208 3.47 -11.65 7.48
N LEU A 209 4.54 -11.11 6.90
CA LEU A 209 5.04 -11.58 5.60
C LEU A 209 5.38 -13.08 5.63
N ALA A 210 6.01 -13.56 6.70
CA ALA A 210 6.28 -14.99 6.86
C ALA A 210 5.00 -15.83 6.99
N ASP A 211 3.99 -15.35 7.72
CA ASP A 211 2.70 -16.01 7.87
C ASP A 211 1.96 -16.09 6.52
N LEU A 212 2.00 -15.03 5.71
CA LEU A 212 1.45 -15.00 4.35
C LEU A 212 2.09 -16.06 3.44
N VAL A 213 3.42 -16.20 3.47
CA VAL A 213 4.15 -17.22 2.69
C VAL A 213 3.75 -18.62 3.13
N ARG A 214 3.76 -18.89 4.44
CA ARG A 214 3.35 -20.20 5.00
C ARG A 214 1.91 -20.55 4.65
N ALA A 215 1.02 -19.57 4.65
CA ALA A 215 -0.37 -19.78 4.27
C ALA A 215 -0.53 -20.07 2.76
N GLY A 216 0.18 -19.32 1.92
CA GLY A 216 0.21 -19.54 0.47
C GLY A 216 0.71 -20.94 0.08
N HIS A 217 1.72 -21.45 0.79
CA HIS A 217 2.20 -22.82 0.63
C HIS A 217 1.10 -23.87 0.88
N ARG A 218 0.31 -23.69 1.95
CA ARG A 218 -0.71 -24.67 2.36
C ARG A 218 -1.94 -24.69 1.46
N ARG A 219 -2.36 -23.55 0.91
CA ARG A 219 -3.68 -23.41 0.26
C ARG A 219 -3.76 -23.95 -1.17
N GLY A 220 -2.64 -24.15 -1.85
CA GLY A 220 -2.66 -24.83 -3.15
C GLY A 220 -3.26 -24.01 -4.31
N THR A 221 -3.68 -22.76 -4.10
CA THR A 221 -4.14 -21.83 -5.15
C THR A 221 -2.94 -21.21 -5.90
N ALA A 222 -3.10 -20.91 -7.19
CA ALA A 222 -2.04 -20.28 -7.98
C ALA A 222 -1.84 -18.79 -7.64
N CYS A 223 -2.91 -18.06 -7.34
CA CYS A 223 -2.87 -16.62 -7.05
C CYS A 223 -4.09 -16.21 -6.21
N GLU A 224 -3.88 -15.69 -5.01
CA GLU A 224 -4.97 -15.33 -4.09
C GLU A 224 -4.57 -14.24 -3.08
N ALA A 225 -5.54 -13.64 -2.40
CA ALA A 225 -5.27 -12.70 -1.32
C ALA A 225 -4.67 -13.39 -0.09
N GLY A 226 -4.01 -12.63 0.78
CA GLY A 226 -3.33 -13.14 1.97
C GLY A 226 -4.23 -13.92 2.94
N ASP A 227 -5.48 -13.48 3.08
CA ASP A 227 -6.56 -14.11 3.83
C ASP A 227 -7.24 -15.28 3.08
N GLY A 228 -6.90 -15.48 1.81
CA GLY A 228 -7.37 -16.57 0.96
C GLY A 228 -8.41 -16.13 -0.07
N GLY A 229 -8.39 -16.76 -1.24
CA GLY A 229 -9.36 -16.49 -2.30
C GLY A 229 -9.39 -15.04 -2.78
N ARG A 230 -10.59 -14.52 -3.04
CA ARG A 230 -10.83 -13.19 -3.61
C ARG A 230 -11.52 -12.29 -2.58
N ILE A 231 -10.86 -11.19 -2.21
CA ILE A 231 -11.43 -10.15 -1.35
C ILE A 231 -12.12 -9.01 -2.12
N CYS A 232 -11.72 -8.79 -3.37
CA CYS A 232 -12.25 -7.69 -4.17
C CYS A 232 -13.68 -8.03 -4.63
N PRO A 233 -14.62 -7.06 -4.58
CA PRO A 233 -15.92 -7.19 -5.24
C PRO A 233 -15.82 -7.69 -6.68
N ALA A 234 -16.83 -8.45 -7.12
CA ALA A 234 -16.86 -9.11 -8.43
C ALA A 234 -16.61 -8.15 -9.62
N ALA A 235 -17.04 -6.89 -9.49
CA ALA A 235 -16.88 -5.84 -10.50
C ALA A 235 -15.42 -5.47 -10.83
N PHE A 236 -14.46 -5.74 -9.93
CA PHE A 236 -13.05 -5.47 -10.19
C PHE A 236 -12.42 -6.55 -11.08
N SER A 237 -12.62 -6.43 -12.40
CA SER A 237 -12.12 -7.36 -13.42
C SER A 237 -10.59 -7.46 -13.47
N GLY A 238 -9.86 -6.49 -12.92
CA GLY A 238 -8.40 -6.52 -12.82
C GLY A 238 -7.88 -7.44 -11.70
N CYS A 239 -8.74 -7.90 -10.78
CA CYS A 239 -8.34 -8.80 -9.70
C CYS A 239 -7.83 -10.14 -10.27
N PRO A 240 -6.64 -10.62 -9.86
CA PRO A 240 -6.06 -11.85 -10.41
C PRO A 240 -6.62 -13.12 -9.75
N SER A 241 -7.29 -12.96 -8.61
CA SER A 241 -7.99 -14.03 -7.90
C SER A 241 -9.37 -14.21 -8.51
N LYS A 242 -9.70 -15.43 -8.96
CA LYS A 242 -10.99 -15.71 -9.57
C LYS A 242 -12.09 -15.60 -8.51
N ALA A 243 -13.26 -15.08 -8.88
CA ALA A 243 -14.44 -15.24 -8.04
C ALA A 243 -14.78 -16.74 -7.95
N ALA A 244 -15.16 -17.20 -6.76
CA ALA A 244 -15.72 -18.52 -6.55
C ALA A 244 -17.07 -18.65 -7.27
#